data_AF-A0A849CCM1-F1
#
_entry.id   AF-A0A849CCM1-F1
#
_cell.length_a   1.000
_cell.length_b   1.000
_cell.length_c   1.000
_cell.angle_alpha   90.00
_cell.angle_beta   90.00
_cell.angle_gamma   90.00
#
_symmetry.space_group_name_H-M   'P 1'
#
loop_
_entity.id
_entity.type
_entity.pdbx_description
1 polymer ?
#
loop_
_entity_poly.entity_id
_entity_poly.type
_entity_poly.pdbx_seq_one_letter_code
_entity_poly.pdbx_strand_id
1 'polypeptide(L)'
;MNDAPREQADVGETMTHSLEYAVARIGGPSEDWLRAQLRARKLPGRKAGRSWRMTDSDIAEAIRLLAMPALVATAPPNPTGLSARSRTHLERARAQTQQTTNMVDGLTPTSRRHLLARMAKDG
;
A
#
# COMPACT_ATOMS: atom_id res chain seq x y z
N MET A 1 -34.44 -19.99 43.21
CA MET A 1 -33.90 -20.66 42.01
C MET A 1 -33.54 -19.57 41.02
N ASN A 2 -32.30 -19.08 41.08
CA ASN A 2 -31.78 -18.14 40.09
C ASN A 2 -30.95 -18.98 39.12
N ASP A 3 -31.50 -19.27 37.95
CA ASP A 3 -30.70 -19.74 36.82
C ASP A 3 -29.77 -18.59 36.43
N ALA A 4 -28.50 -18.69 36.83
CA ALA A 4 -27.45 -17.82 36.33
C ALA A 4 -27.35 -18.01 34.81
N PRO A 5 -27.20 -16.93 34.02
CA PRO A 5 -27.03 -17.05 32.59
C PRO A 5 -25.75 -17.84 32.33
N ARG A 6 -25.90 -19.00 31.70
CA ARG A 6 -24.79 -19.88 31.31
C ARG A 6 -23.79 -19.03 30.56
N GLU A 7 -22.63 -18.89 31.19
CA GLU A 7 -21.38 -18.41 30.63
C GLU A 7 -21.30 -18.88 29.19
N GLN A 8 -21.51 -17.93 28.27
CA GLN A 8 -21.32 -18.14 26.85
C GLN A 8 -19.83 -18.35 26.67
N ALA A 9 -19.41 -19.59 26.84
CA ALA A 9 -18.04 -20.00 26.60
C ALA A 9 -17.63 -19.47 25.24
N ASP A 10 -16.48 -18.83 25.25
CA ASP A 10 -15.75 -18.23 24.14
C ASP A 10 -15.61 -19.18 22.94
N VAL A 11 -16.68 -19.30 22.16
CA VAL A 11 -16.73 -20.13 20.95
C VAL A 11 -15.78 -19.62 19.86
N GLY A 12 -15.35 -18.35 19.95
CA GLY A 12 -14.35 -17.74 19.07
C GLY A 12 -12.95 -18.33 19.23
N GLU A 13 -12.64 -18.93 20.38
CA GLU A 13 -11.38 -19.64 20.61
C GLU A 13 -11.37 -21.05 20.00
N THR A 14 -12.52 -21.67 19.77
CA THR A 14 -12.59 -23.08 19.36
C THR A 14 -12.59 -23.26 17.84
N MET A 15 -13.19 -22.33 17.08
CA MET A 15 -13.25 -22.42 15.63
C MET A 15 -11.89 -22.05 14.99
N THR A 16 -11.38 -22.95 14.15
CA THR A 16 -10.10 -22.77 13.46
C THR A 16 -10.34 -22.59 11.96
N HIS A 17 -9.85 -21.50 11.40
CA HIS A 17 -10.03 -21.15 10.00
C HIS A 17 -8.80 -21.48 9.16
N SER A 18 -9.03 -21.69 7.86
CA SER A 18 -7.96 -21.82 6.87
C SER A 18 -7.21 -20.49 6.70
N LEU A 19 -6.01 -20.55 6.12
CA LEU A 19 -5.29 -19.34 5.75
C LEU A 19 -6.03 -18.53 4.69
N GLU A 20 -6.70 -19.18 3.74
CA GLU A 20 -7.53 -18.52 2.73
C GLU A 20 -8.55 -17.56 3.36
N TYR A 21 -9.32 -18.08 4.32
CA TYR A 21 -10.30 -17.29 5.05
C TYR A 21 -9.64 -16.15 5.85
N ALA A 22 -8.54 -16.45 6.54
CA ALA A 22 -7.81 -15.45 7.33
C ALA A 22 -7.24 -14.33 6.45
N VAL A 23 -6.71 -14.64 5.26
CA VAL A 23 -6.20 -13.64 4.30
C VAL A 23 -7.32 -12.70 3.88
N ALA A 24 -8.47 -13.24 3.49
CA ALA A 24 -9.62 -12.43 3.11
C ALA A 24 -10.10 -11.53 4.27
N ARG A 25 -10.06 -12.04 5.51
CA ARG A 25 -10.51 -11.31 6.68
C ARG A 25 -9.54 -10.22 7.14
N ILE A 26 -8.23 -10.48 7.07
CA ILE A 26 -7.16 -9.55 7.41
C ILE A 26 -6.98 -8.48 6.32
N GLY A 27 -7.35 -8.78 5.07
CA GLY A 27 -7.02 -7.95 3.91
C GLY A 27 -5.56 -8.14 3.45
N GLY A 28 -5.01 -9.33 3.69
CA GLY A 28 -3.65 -9.67 3.27
C GLY A 28 -3.56 -9.92 1.75
N PRO A 29 -2.37 -9.79 1.14
CA PRO A 29 -2.20 -9.96 -0.30
C PRO A 29 -2.32 -11.41 -0.79
N SER A 30 -1.89 -12.40 -0.01
CA SER A 30 -1.96 -13.83 -0.38
C SER A 30 -1.76 -14.76 0.82
N GLU A 31 -2.11 -16.05 0.64
CA GLU A 31 -1.83 -17.10 1.63
C GLU A 31 -0.33 -17.32 1.88
N ASP A 32 0.48 -17.26 0.84
CA ASP A 32 1.93 -17.46 0.96
C ASP A 32 2.58 -16.32 1.76
N TRP A 33 2.10 -15.09 1.56
CA TRP A 33 2.49 -13.97 2.40
C TRP A 33 2.13 -14.23 3.88
N LEU A 34 0.88 -14.64 4.16
CA LEU A 34 0.44 -14.89 5.53
C LEU A 34 1.24 -16.04 6.17
N ARG A 35 1.47 -17.12 5.41
CA ARG A 35 2.29 -18.27 5.82
C ARG A 35 3.73 -17.85 6.13
N ALA A 36 4.31 -16.93 5.37
CA ALA A 36 5.64 -16.39 5.64
C ALA A 36 5.67 -15.58 6.95
N GLN A 37 4.65 -14.75 7.22
CA GLN A 37 4.54 -14.01 8.49
C GLN A 37 4.42 -14.95 9.70
N LEU A 38 3.62 -16.02 9.58
CA LEU A 38 3.45 -17.03 10.63
C LEU A 38 4.75 -17.79 10.90
N ARG A 39 5.48 -18.18 9.86
CA ARG A 39 6.82 -18.81 10.01
C ARG A 39 7.82 -17.87 10.67
N ALA A 40 7.76 -16.57 10.36
CA ALA A 40 8.58 -15.54 10.97
C ALA A 40 8.13 -15.16 12.39
N ARG A 41 7.04 -15.75 12.91
CA ARG A 41 6.43 -15.45 14.22
C ARG A 41 6.05 -13.97 14.39
N LYS A 42 5.73 -13.29 13.29
CA LYS A 42 5.29 -11.89 13.30
C LYS A 42 3.81 -11.73 13.58
N LEU A 43 3.02 -12.76 13.28
CA LEU A 43 1.58 -12.79 13.50
C LEU A 43 1.21 -14.04 14.31
N PRO A 44 0.16 -13.97 15.13
CA PRO A 44 -0.37 -15.12 15.85
C PRO A 44 -0.98 -16.14 14.89
N GLY A 45 -0.93 -17.40 15.28
CA GLY A 45 -1.48 -18.51 14.50
C GLY A 45 -0.84 -19.83 14.91
N ARG A 46 -1.52 -20.93 14.62
CA ARG A 46 -1.12 -22.27 15.07
C ARG A 46 -0.89 -23.22 13.91
N LYS A 47 0.06 -24.13 14.10
CA LYS A 47 0.35 -25.20 13.15
C LYS A 47 -0.47 -26.44 13.54
N ALA A 48 -1.49 -26.74 12.75
CA ALA A 48 -2.31 -27.95 12.88
C ALA A 48 -1.84 -28.97 11.84
N GLY A 49 -1.05 -29.96 12.28
CA GLY A 49 -0.44 -30.95 11.39
C GLY A 49 0.49 -30.30 10.35
N ARG A 50 0.17 -30.44 9.06
CA ARG A 50 0.94 -29.85 7.94
C ARG A 50 0.45 -28.48 7.50
N SER A 51 -0.61 -27.97 8.12
CA SER A 51 -1.26 -26.71 7.73
C SER A 51 -1.22 -25.68 8.85
N TRP A 52 -1.19 -24.41 8.47
CA TRP A 52 -1.42 -23.31 9.41
C TRP A 52 -2.92 -23.03 9.53
N ARG A 53 -3.36 -22.66 10.73
CA ARG A 53 -4.73 -22.30 11.07
C ARG A 53 -4.73 -21.08 12.00
N MET A 54 -5.79 -20.30 11.95
CA MET A 54 -6.00 -19.14 12.83
C MET A 54 -7.38 -19.24 13.47
N THR A 55 -7.50 -18.88 14.76
CA THR A 55 -8.80 -18.58 15.38
C THR A 55 -9.29 -17.20 14.94
N ASP A 56 -10.55 -16.90 15.25
CA ASP A 56 -11.04 -15.52 15.22
C ASP A 56 -10.19 -14.59 16.11
N SER A 57 -9.75 -15.05 17.28
CA SER A 57 -8.87 -14.28 18.17
C SER A 57 -7.49 -14.00 17.53
N ASP A 58 -6.88 -15.00 16.88
CA ASP A 58 -5.64 -14.80 16.13
C ASP A 58 -5.82 -13.78 14.99
N ILE A 59 -6.94 -13.85 14.27
CA ILE A 59 -7.24 -12.94 13.15
C ILE A 59 -7.44 -11.51 13.66
N ALA A 60 -8.22 -11.33 14.72
CA ALA A 60 -8.45 -10.02 15.33
C ALA A 60 -7.14 -9.39 15.82
N GLU A 61 -6.28 -10.18 16.48
CA GLU A 61 -4.99 -9.72 16.95
C GLU A 61 -4.02 -9.42 15.79
N ALA A 62 -4.03 -10.22 14.73
CA ALA A 62 -3.26 -9.93 13.52
C ALA A 62 -3.67 -8.60 12.88
N ILE A 63 -4.98 -8.31 12.81
CA ILE A 63 -5.48 -7.01 12.34
C ILE A 63 -4.98 -5.88 13.25
N ARG A 64 -5.03 -6.07 14.57
CA ARG A 64 -4.54 -5.08 15.55
C ARG A 64 -3.04 -4.80 15.39
N LEU A 65 -2.22 -5.84 15.16
CA LEU A 65 -0.77 -5.70 14.96
C LEU A 65 -0.42 -5.04 13.63
N LEU A 66 -1.23 -5.27 12.59
CA LEU A 66 -1.03 -4.67 11.26
C LEU A 66 -1.65 -3.27 11.14
N ALA A 67 -2.53 -2.89 12.05
CA ALA A 67 -3.12 -1.57 12.09
C ALA A 67 -2.04 -0.52 12.40
N MET A 68 -1.48 0.07 11.35
CA MET A 68 -0.71 1.29 11.49
C MET A 68 -1.70 2.45 11.67
N PRO A 69 -1.59 3.26 12.72
CA PRO A 69 -2.46 4.42 12.86
C PRO A 69 -2.25 5.30 11.63
N ALA A 70 -3.35 5.66 10.97
CA ALA A 70 -3.32 6.70 9.95
C ALA A 70 -2.90 7.98 10.67
N LEU A 71 -1.61 8.28 10.63
CA LEU A 71 -1.10 9.59 11.03
C LEU A 71 -1.79 10.57 10.10
N VAL A 72 -2.82 11.25 10.61
CA VAL A 72 -3.36 12.45 10.00
C VAL A 72 -2.14 13.36 9.85
N ALA A 73 -1.69 13.57 8.63
CA ALA A 73 -0.57 14.46 8.34
C ALA A 73 -0.98 15.87 8.76
N THR A 74 -0.76 16.21 10.02
CA THR A 74 -1.03 17.52 10.61
C THR A 74 0.07 18.52 10.25
N ALA A 75 1.16 18.07 9.63
CA ALA A 75 2.16 18.96 9.08
C ALA A 75 1.76 19.37 7.65
N PRO A 76 1.71 20.67 7.31
CA PRO A 76 1.62 21.10 5.92
C PRO A 76 2.80 20.48 5.15
N PRO A 77 2.62 20.11 3.86
CA PRO A 77 3.68 19.50 3.07
C PRO A 77 4.89 20.42 3.09
N ASN A 78 5.96 19.99 3.76
CA ASN A 78 7.18 20.75 3.81
C ASN A 78 7.80 20.71 2.40
N PRO A 79 7.92 21.84 1.68
CA PRO A 79 8.44 21.87 0.31
C PRO A 79 9.90 21.41 0.21
N THR A 80 10.56 21.18 1.33
CA THR A 80 11.95 20.70 1.40
C THR A 80 12.11 19.18 1.48
N GLY A 81 11.03 18.40 1.52
CA GLY A 81 11.07 16.93 1.64
C GLY A 81 11.68 16.14 0.47
N LEU A 82 12.14 16.82 -0.58
CA LEU A 82 12.88 16.20 -1.66
C LEU A 82 14.34 15.96 -1.24
N SER A 83 14.83 14.73 -1.43
CA SER A 83 16.26 14.45 -1.34
C SER A 83 17.03 15.32 -2.34
N ALA A 84 18.28 15.67 -2.05
CA ALA A 84 19.10 16.52 -2.92
C ALA A 84 19.08 16.04 -4.39
N ARG A 85 19.15 14.71 -4.60
CA ARG A 85 19.06 14.08 -5.92
C ARG A 85 17.70 14.28 -6.59
N SER A 86 16.61 14.16 -5.84
CA SER A 86 15.25 14.36 -6.35
C SER A 86 15.00 15.83 -6.74
N ARG A 87 15.52 16.77 -5.94
CA ARG A 87 15.50 18.20 -6.24
C ARG A 87 16.23 18.51 -7.55
N THR A 88 17.46 18.02 -7.70
CA THR A 88 18.25 18.21 -8.93
C THR A 88 17.58 17.61 -10.17
N HIS A 89 16.94 16.45 -10.03
CA HIS A 89 16.24 15.82 -11.15
C HIS A 89 15.03 16.65 -11.62
N LEU A 90 14.27 17.18 -10.66
CA LEU A 90 13.09 18.02 -10.94
C LEU A 90 13.49 19.38 -11.52
N GLU A 91 14.56 19.98 -11.03
CA GLU A 91 15.13 21.22 -11.58
C GLU A 91 15.61 21.03 -13.02
N ARG A 92 16.30 19.92 -13.31
CA ARG A 92 16.70 19.58 -14.68
C ARG A 92 15.51 19.37 -15.60
N ALA A 93 14.48 18.66 -15.15
CA ALA A 93 13.27 18.45 -15.93
C ALA A 93 12.56 19.80 -16.24
N ARG A 94 12.43 20.69 -15.25
CA ARG A 94 11.85 22.02 -15.43
C ARG A 94 12.66 22.89 -16.40
N ALA A 95 13.98 22.88 -16.30
CA ALA A 95 14.85 23.62 -17.20
C ALA A 95 14.71 23.15 -18.66
N GLN A 96 14.59 21.84 -18.89
CA GLN A 96 14.37 21.27 -20.22
C GLN A 96 13.01 21.73 -20.80
N THR A 97 11.93 21.69 -20.02
CA THR A 97 10.60 22.14 -20.47
C THR A 97 10.58 23.64 -20.80
N GLN A 98 11.25 24.47 -20.01
CA GLN A 98 11.35 25.92 -20.26
C GLN A 98 12.18 26.22 -21.51
N GLN A 99 13.25 25.45 -21.75
CA GLN A 99 14.06 25.61 -22.96
C GLN A 99 13.29 25.21 -24.23
N THR A 100 12.47 24.16 -24.18
CA THR A 100 11.57 23.81 -25.29
C THR A 100 10.51 24.88 -25.53
N THR A 101 9.94 25.45 -24.46
CA THR A 101 8.91 26.50 -24.53
C THR A 101 9.48 27.79 -25.13
N ASN A 102 10.67 28.22 -24.70
CA ASN A 102 11.33 29.41 -25.26
C ASN A 102 11.78 29.21 -26.71
N MET A 103 12.12 27.99 -27.14
CA MET A 103 12.43 27.70 -28.55
C MET A 103 11.21 27.78 -29.47
N VAL A 104 10.00 27.55 -28.96
CA VAL A 104 8.77 27.66 -29.77
C VAL A 104 8.22 29.08 -29.83
N ASP A 105 8.49 29.94 -28.84
CA ASP A 105 7.99 31.32 -28.79
C ASP A 105 8.77 32.30 -29.68
N GLY A 106 9.98 31.94 -30.13
CA GLY A 106 10.74 32.69 -31.15
C GLY A 106 10.41 32.33 -32.60
N LEU A 107 9.54 31.35 -32.84
CA LEU A 107 9.18 30.88 -34.18
C LEU A 107 7.91 31.57 -34.69
N THR A 108 7.93 31.99 -35.96
CA THR A 108 6.72 32.49 -36.63
C THR A 108 5.63 31.39 -36.66
N PRO A 109 4.34 31.75 -36.69
CA PRO A 109 3.24 30.78 -36.60
C PRO A 109 3.32 29.62 -37.60
N THR A 110 3.85 29.90 -38.80
CA THR A 110 4.07 28.92 -39.87
C THR A 110 5.15 27.89 -39.52
N SER A 111 6.28 28.33 -38.95
CA SER A 111 7.37 27.42 -38.54
C SER A 111 6.98 26.56 -37.34
N ARG A 112 6.18 27.09 -36.39
CA ARG A 112 5.63 26.32 -35.27
C ARG A 112 4.72 25.18 -35.74
N ARG A 113 3.91 25.41 -36.78
CA ARG A 113 2.99 24.41 -37.35
C ARG A 113 3.74 23.28 -38.07
N HIS A 114 4.82 23.58 -38.78
CA HIS A 114 5.66 22.57 -39.45
C HIS A 114 6.48 21.73 -38.46
N LEU A 115 6.96 22.31 -37.34
CA LEU A 115 7.69 21.57 -36.31
C LEU A 115 6.79 20.57 -35.57
N LEU A 116 5.58 20.99 -35.17
CA LEU A 116 4.61 20.11 -34.50
C LEU A 116 4.12 18.97 -35.43
N ALA A 117 3.93 19.26 -36.72
CA ALA A 117 3.56 18.25 -37.70
C ALA A 117 4.66 17.20 -37.94
N ARG A 118 5.94 17.57 -37.77
CA ARG A 118 7.07 16.65 -37.90
C ARG A 118 7.24 15.76 -36.67
N MET A 119 7.03 16.28 -35.46
CA MET A 119 7.13 15.51 -34.21
C MET A 119 5.99 14.49 -34.03
N ALA A 120 4.83 14.69 -34.65
CA ALA A 120 3.71 13.74 -34.62
C ALA A 120 3.85 12.56 -35.60
N LYS A 121 4.87 12.57 -36.47
CA LYS A 121 5.08 11.54 -37.51
C LYS A 121 6.17 10.53 -37.14
N ASP A 122 6.97 10.81 -36.11
CA ASP A 122 8.14 10.03 -35.69
C ASP A 122 7.89 9.25 -34.37
N GLY A 123 6.64 9.14 -33.92
CA GLY A 123 6.21 8.27 -32.80
C GLY A 123 5.26 7.18 -33.27
#